data_AF-A0A2P6TIX3-F1
#
_entry.id   AF-A0A2P6TIX3-F1
#
_cell.length_a   1.000
_cell.length_b   1.000
_cell.length_c   1.000
_cell.angle_alpha   90.00
_cell.angle_beta   90.00
_cell.angle_gamma   90.00
#
_symmetry.space_group_name_H-M   'P 1'
#
loop_
_entity.id
_entity.type
_entity.pdbx_description
1 polymer ?
#
loop_
_entity_poly.entity_id
_entity_poly.type
_entity_poly.pdbx_seq_one_letter_code
_entity_poly.pdbx_strand_id
1 'polypeptide(L)'
;MEQLRRDPRVPLEGLPPVEQLALAGPESHRYVRQDDPLWDQLHAGVLTTGLVRGALGLYEKTTAKKLGIPSGRSGHGELLKAYHHLCHQPSSSSSSSSSSADLAAAAVVAAHNAAAVVAFNAAKGANGAASSGNDQRRQDVLQGPAVAAVPAAAAADGAGTEAAEGKSKGAKKRLRKKQAKAAAALQAAGLSPDQHGSASDAEWGISEERKLRKGRALSSLGLLAICCSWGSAQEAAALLQVAGAFPASQLAEVGLCRLQPELLPASWGFGPGSLPPIGASPDALIRHRMAASAGSGAGAAGAAESAENGDSIAQAATANIGTAAAGAAVGPWDIDGLLKRLRLAGTEGSPGAAAASSTGSSSVAVVGGLGASTNGPASSSSSNSNSGSGEGSSKNPSSASGAAGSSGAAGYLIEVVEVKNTCPFGHSRRGGRLRTSEFAVADKGPRQGVPPEWVPQIQLHMLCAGTPSGLLVSRSATKGTRVFRLHRDDELLCLMLLVISRLWQQHVLRRQPPPPGVYASWREHHDMVKRILEVARGAQLVATIEEGYHLPGGDSRWFLD
;
A
#
# COMPACT_ATOMS: atom_id res chain seq x y z
N MET A 1 3.60 -12.10 11.21
CA MET A 1 3.64 -10.77 11.85
C MET A 1 3.93 -10.82 13.35
N GLU A 2 3.13 -11.52 14.17
CA GLU A 2 3.36 -11.58 15.63
C GLU A 2 4.80 -11.93 16.05
N GLN A 3 5.44 -12.88 15.37
CA GLN A 3 6.85 -13.21 15.61
C GLN A 3 7.80 -12.01 15.38
N LEU A 4 7.59 -11.20 14.34
CA LEU A 4 8.38 -9.97 14.11
C LEU A 4 8.09 -8.90 15.16
N ARG A 5 6.85 -8.80 15.66
CA ARG A 5 6.51 -7.90 16.76
C ARG A 5 7.25 -8.27 18.04
N ARG A 6 7.50 -9.56 18.28
CA ARG A 6 8.21 -10.05 19.48
C ARG A 6 9.73 -9.99 19.34
N ASP A 7 10.28 -10.16 18.14
CA ASP A 7 11.73 -10.21 17.95
C ASP A 7 12.37 -8.81 18.06
N PRO A 8 13.21 -8.55 19.09
CA PRO A 8 13.85 -7.25 19.29
C PRO A 8 14.97 -6.98 18.28
N ARG A 9 15.48 -8.00 17.58
CA ARG A 9 16.55 -7.86 16.58
C ARG A 9 16.04 -7.28 15.25
N VAL A 10 14.74 -7.38 15.01
CA VAL A 10 14.12 -6.85 13.80
C VAL A 10 13.71 -5.40 14.04
N PRO A 11 14.22 -4.43 13.25
CA PRO A 11 13.84 -3.02 13.36
C PRO A 11 12.44 -2.76 12.76
N LEU A 12 11.44 -3.47 13.30
CA LEU A 12 10.02 -3.31 12.98
C LEU A 12 9.35 -2.49 14.09
N GLU A 13 8.76 -1.36 13.71
CA GLU A 13 7.75 -0.65 14.50
C GLU A 13 6.42 -1.41 14.39
N GLY A 14 6.09 -2.20 15.42
CA GLY A 14 4.85 -2.97 15.47
C GLY A 14 3.66 -2.12 15.93
N LEU A 15 2.45 -2.48 15.51
CA LEU A 15 1.24 -1.86 16.03
C LEU A 15 0.90 -2.42 17.42
N PRO A 16 0.36 -1.63 18.36
CA PRO A 16 -0.14 -2.15 19.64
C PRO A 16 -1.43 -2.98 19.44
N PRO A 17 -1.87 -3.75 20.44
CA PRO A 17 -3.17 -4.42 20.38
C PRO A 17 -4.32 -3.39 20.46
N VAL A 18 -5.50 -3.75 19.95
CA VAL A 18 -6.59 -2.78 19.70
C VAL A 18 -7.13 -2.12 20.97
N GLU A 19 -6.98 -2.77 22.13
CA GLU A 19 -7.42 -2.25 23.43
C GLU A 19 -6.60 -1.04 23.89
N GLN A 20 -5.43 -0.81 23.27
CA GLN A 20 -4.58 0.35 23.52
C GLN A 20 -4.81 1.47 22.49
N LEU A 21 -5.77 1.29 21.59
CA LEU A 21 -6.06 2.23 20.52
C LEU A 21 -7.40 2.94 20.77
N ALA A 22 -7.45 4.21 20.36
CA ALA A 22 -8.69 4.92 20.19
C ALA A 22 -9.14 4.80 18.72
N LEU A 23 -10.35 4.28 18.51
CA LEU A 23 -10.93 4.14 17.18
C LEU A 23 -11.93 5.27 16.93
N ALA A 24 -11.51 6.26 16.14
CA ALA A 24 -12.36 7.34 15.69
C ALA A 24 -12.17 7.54 14.19
N GLY A 25 -13.20 7.16 13.44
CA GLY A 25 -13.25 7.33 12.00
C GLY A 25 -12.23 6.51 11.20
N PRO A 26 -12.29 6.63 9.86
CA PRO A 26 -11.51 5.80 8.94
C PRO A 26 -9.98 5.91 9.11
N GLU A 27 -9.48 7.05 9.57
CA GLU A 27 -8.04 7.27 9.78
C GLU A 27 -7.45 6.35 10.84
N SER A 28 -8.21 6.04 11.89
CA SER A 28 -7.75 5.17 12.98
C SER A 28 -7.57 3.71 12.54
N HIS A 29 -8.19 3.29 11.44
CA HIS A 29 -8.15 1.90 10.96
C HIS A 29 -6.74 1.45 10.55
N ARG A 30 -5.84 2.39 10.24
CA ARG A 30 -4.43 2.09 9.93
C ARG A 30 -3.64 1.57 11.13
N TYR A 31 -4.16 1.70 12.35
CA TYR A 31 -3.52 1.20 13.57
C TYR A 31 -4.06 -0.17 13.98
N VAL A 32 -5.15 -0.65 13.37
CA VAL A 32 -5.73 -1.95 13.68
C VAL A 32 -4.93 -3.05 12.99
N ARG A 33 -4.46 -4.02 13.77
CA ARG A 33 -3.69 -5.15 13.26
C ARG A 33 -4.54 -6.04 12.35
N GLN A 34 -3.91 -6.69 11.38
CA GLN A 34 -4.61 -7.56 10.43
C GLN A 34 -5.15 -8.86 11.05
N ASP A 35 -4.56 -9.29 12.16
CA ASP A 35 -4.98 -10.48 12.93
C ASP A 35 -6.06 -10.17 13.97
N ASP A 36 -6.49 -8.92 14.10
CA ASP A 36 -7.53 -8.52 15.05
C ASP A 36 -8.94 -8.91 14.56
N PRO A 37 -9.86 -9.39 15.41
CA PRO A 37 -11.25 -9.69 15.03
C PRO A 37 -12.02 -8.51 14.42
N LEU A 38 -11.63 -7.27 14.73
CA LEU A 38 -12.21 -6.07 14.14
C LEU A 38 -11.89 -5.95 12.64
N TRP A 39 -10.79 -6.56 12.17
CA TRP A 39 -10.31 -6.45 10.80
C TRP A 39 -11.38 -6.73 9.74
N ASP A 40 -12.12 -7.83 9.88
CA ASP A 40 -13.20 -8.22 8.96
C ASP A 40 -14.33 -7.19 8.94
N GLN A 41 -14.62 -6.55 10.07
CA GLN A 41 -15.65 -5.53 10.18
C GLN A 41 -15.23 -4.25 9.44
N LEU A 42 -13.95 -3.86 9.55
CA LEU A 42 -13.41 -2.69 8.84
C LEU A 42 -13.38 -2.89 7.32
N HIS A 43 -13.40 -4.14 6.85
CA HIS A 43 -13.41 -4.50 5.43
C HIS A 43 -14.84 -4.59 4.86
N ALA A 44 -15.87 -4.65 5.69
CA ALA A 44 -17.24 -4.82 5.22
C ALA A 44 -17.70 -3.63 4.36
N GLY A 45 -18.04 -3.91 3.10
CA GLY A 45 -18.52 -2.88 2.15
C GLY A 45 -17.41 -1.95 1.62
N VAL A 46 -16.14 -2.34 1.76
CA VAL A 46 -14.98 -1.52 1.37
C VAL A 46 -14.32 -2.13 0.15
N LEU A 47 -14.09 -1.31 -0.88
CA LEU A 47 -13.26 -1.72 -2.01
C LEU A 47 -11.80 -1.80 -1.56
N THR A 48 -11.37 -3.00 -1.16
CA THR A 48 -9.99 -3.24 -0.76
C THR A 48 -9.11 -3.67 -1.93
N THR A 49 -7.79 -3.59 -1.73
CA THR A 49 -6.77 -4.07 -2.68
C THR A 49 -6.94 -5.54 -3.08
N GLY A 50 -7.57 -6.37 -2.24
CA GLY A 50 -7.94 -7.75 -2.59
C GLY A 50 -9.07 -7.87 -3.63
N LEU A 51 -9.89 -6.83 -3.78
CA LEU A 51 -11.06 -6.79 -4.69
C LEU A 51 -10.86 -5.84 -5.88
N VAL A 52 -9.94 -4.89 -5.79
CA VAL A 52 -9.71 -3.86 -6.81
C VAL A 52 -9.52 -4.44 -8.21
N ARG A 53 -8.78 -5.54 -8.36
CA ARG A 53 -8.54 -6.18 -9.67
C ARG A 53 -9.82 -6.71 -10.32
N GLY A 54 -10.75 -7.22 -9.52
CA GLY A 54 -12.07 -7.63 -9.99
C GLY A 54 -12.93 -6.42 -10.38
N ALA A 55 -12.94 -5.38 -9.53
CA ALA A 55 -13.68 -4.14 -9.78
C ALA A 55 -13.17 -3.36 -11.01
N LEU A 56 -11.88 -3.47 -11.32
CA LEU A 56 -11.26 -2.86 -12.51
C LEU A 56 -11.37 -3.74 -13.76
N GLY A 57 -12.01 -4.91 -13.70
CA GLY A 57 -12.20 -5.75 -14.88
C GLY A 57 -10.94 -6.46 -15.39
N LEU A 58 -9.87 -6.55 -14.60
CA LEU A 58 -8.59 -7.12 -15.07
C LEU A 58 -8.71 -8.60 -15.46
N TYR A 59 -9.66 -9.31 -14.85
CA TYR A 59 -9.94 -10.71 -15.14
C TYR A 59 -10.96 -10.93 -16.27
N GLU A 60 -11.56 -9.88 -16.84
CA GLU A 60 -12.42 -10.03 -18.03
C GLU A 60 -11.59 -10.56 -19.20
N LYS A 61 -12.15 -11.44 -20.04
CA LYS A 61 -11.38 -12.22 -21.03
C LYS A 61 -10.49 -11.36 -21.93
N THR A 62 -11.01 -10.24 -22.42
CA THR A 62 -10.29 -9.32 -23.31
C THR A 62 -9.14 -8.60 -22.59
N THR A 63 -9.40 -8.09 -21.38
CA THR A 63 -8.40 -7.42 -20.52
C THR A 63 -7.33 -8.40 -20.05
N ALA A 64 -7.74 -9.57 -19.56
CA ALA A 64 -6.85 -10.62 -19.08
C ALA A 64 -5.86 -11.05 -20.17
N LYS A 65 -6.32 -11.20 -21.42
CA LYS A 65 -5.46 -11.49 -22.57
C LYS A 65 -4.42 -10.38 -22.79
N LYS A 66 -4.82 -9.10 -22.75
CA LYS A 66 -3.91 -7.95 -22.91
C LYS A 66 -2.85 -7.87 -21.80
N LEU A 67 -3.22 -8.24 -20.57
CA LEU A 67 -2.33 -8.22 -19.40
C LEU A 67 -1.49 -9.49 -19.24
N GLY A 68 -1.60 -10.48 -20.16
CA GLY A 68 -0.89 -11.75 -20.06
C GLY A 68 -1.39 -12.67 -18.93
N ILE A 69 -2.60 -12.44 -18.42
CA ILE A 69 -3.21 -13.29 -17.39
C ILE A 69 -3.68 -14.60 -18.04
N PRO A 70 -3.33 -15.78 -17.50
CA PRO A 70 -3.76 -17.06 -18.04
C PRO A 70 -5.29 -17.18 -18.15
N SER A 71 -5.79 -17.77 -19.23
CA SER A 71 -7.24 -17.91 -19.50
C SER A 71 -8.00 -18.61 -18.37
N GLY A 72 -7.38 -19.58 -17.69
CA GLY A 72 -7.97 -20.26 -16.53
C GLY A 72 -8.17 -19.37 -15.30
N ARG A 73 -7.55 -18.19 -15.25
CA ARG A 73 -7.79 -17.14 -14.24
C ARG A 73 -8.70 -16.02 -14.75
N SER A 74 -9.06 -16.03 -16.04
CA SER A 74 -9.99 -15.06 -16.62
C SER A 74 -11.44 -15.48 -16.38
N GLY A 75 -12.31 -14.50 -16.14
CA GLY A 75 -13.73 -14.70 -15.98
C GLY A 75 -14.40 -13.55 -15.26
N HIS A 76 -15.73 -13.48 -15.44
CA HIS A 76 -16.59 -12.45 -14.87
C HIS A 76 -16.84 -12.61 -13.35
N GLY A 77 -16.38 -13.73 -12.78
CA GLY A 77 -16.66 -14.07 -11.38
C GLY A 77 -16.03 -13.11 -10.36
N GLU A 78 -14.85 -12.55 -10.65
CA GLU A 78 -14.17 -11.62 -9.74
C GLU A 78 -14.81 -10.23 -9.73
N LEU A 79 -15.34 -9.77 -10.88
CA LEU A 79 -16.15 -8.55 -10.94
C LEU A 79 -17.43 -8.72 -10.12
N LEU A 80 -18.19 -9.80 -10.33
CA LEU A 80 -19.39 -10.06 -9.54
C LEU A 80 -19.09 -10.19 -8.04
N LYS A 81 -17.93 -10.75 -7.67
CA LYS A 81 -17.49 -10.81 -6.28
C LYS A 81 -17.26 -9.40 -5.70
N ALA A 82 -16.58 -8.52 -6.42
CA ALA A 82 -16.40 -7.13 -6.00
C ALA A 82 -17.74 -6.39 -5.90
N TYR A 83 -18.60 -6.51 -6.91
CA TYR A 83 -19.96 -5.95 -6.91
C TYR A 83 -20.77 -6.37 -5.69
N HIS A 84 -20.86 -7.69 -5.42
CA HIS A 84 -21.62 -8.19 -4.28
C HIS A 84 -21.00 -7.74 -2.96
N HIS A 85 -19.67 -7.67 -2.86
CA HIS A 85 -19.02 -7.17 -1.65
C HIS A 85 -19.39 -5.69 -1.39
N LEU A 86 -19.32 -4.84 -2.41
CA LEU A 86 -19.69 -3.42 -2.30
C LEU A 86 -21.19 -3.18 -2.08
N CYS A 87 -22.03 -4.16 -2.38
CA CYS A 87 -23.43 -4.14 -2.03
C CYS A 87 -23.67 -4.34 -0.51
N HIS A 88 -22.73 -4.91 0.24
CA HIS A 88 -22.88 -4.99 1.69
C HIS A 88 -22.66 -3.61 2.28
N GLN A 89 -23.59 -3.14 3.11
CA GLN A 89 -23.36 -1.89 3.83
C GLN A 89 -22.38 -2.14 4.98
N PRO A 90 -21.44 -1.21 5.25
CA PRO A 90 -20.68 -1.25 6.49
C PRO A 90 -21.65 -1.17 7.66
N SER A 91 -21.41 -1.97 8.70
CA SER A 91 -22.29 -2.17 9.86
C SER A 91 -22.62 -0.90 10.68
N SER A 92 -22.01 0.24 10.34
CA SER A 92 -22.16 1.49 11.07
C SER A 92 -21.67 2.64 10.21
N SER A 93 -22.47 3.09 9.24
CA SER A 93 -22.28 4.41 8.64
C SER A 93 -23.23 5.39 9.33
N SER A 94 -22.84 5.86 10.52
CA SER A 94 -23.25 7.19 10.96
C SER A 94 -22.72 8.17 9.92
N SER A 95 -23.62 8.75 9.14
CA SER A 95 -23.35 9.82 8.19
C SER A 95 -22.80 11.03 8.95
N SER A 96 -21.49 11.11 9.13
CA SER A 96 -20.84 12.29 9.71
C SER A 96 -20.54 13.26 8.58
N SER A 97 -21.36 14.29 8.44
CA SER A 97 -20.89 15.58 7.95
C SER A 97 -19.68 15.96 8.83
N SER A 98 -18.49 15.95 8.24
CA SER A 98 -17.23 16.27 8.94
C SER A 98 -17.26 17.71 9.41
N SER A 99 -17.70 17.92 10.65
CA SER A 99 -17.61 19.20 11.32
C SER A 99 -16.15 19.49 11.68
N SER A 100 -15.80 20.76 11.91
CA SER A 100 -14.47 21.13 12.40
C SER A 100 -14.13 20.46 13.74
N ALA A 101 -15.15 20.19 14.56
CA ALA A 101 -15.01 19.45 15.82
C ALA A 101 -14.59 17.98 15.59
N ASP A 102 -15.12 17.33 14.55
CA ASP A 102 -14.76 15.95 14.20
C ASP A 102 -13.30 15.82 13.75
N LEU A 103 -12.79 16.82 13.03
CA LEU A 103 -11.40 16.87 12.60
C LEU A 103 -10.44 17.06 13.78
N ALA A 104 -10.79 17.91 14.75
CA ALA A 104 -10.00 18.11 15.96
C ALA A 104 -9.98 16.82 16.81
N ALA A 105 -11.13 16.16 16.97
CA ALA A 105 -11.23 14.88 17.65
C ALA A 105 -10.40 13.78 16.96
N ALA A 106 -10.46 13.71 15.62
CA ALA A 106 -9.66 12.77 14.83
C ALA A 106 -8.15 13.00 15.03
N ALA A 107 -7.69 14.25 15.07
CA ALA A 107 -6.28 14.57 15.32
C ALA A 107 -5.82 14.15 16.73
N VAL A 108 -6.66 14.36 17.75
CA VAL A 108 -6.38 13.89 19.13
C VAL A 108 -6.26 12.37 19.17
N VAL A 109 -7.16 11.66 18.48
CA VAL A 109 -7.14 10.20 18.40
C VAL A 109 -5.91 9.70 17.65
N ALA A 110 -5.52 10.35 16.56
CA ALA A 110 -4.31 10.02 15.82
C ALA A 110 -3.06 10.21 16.69
N ALA A 111 -2.95 11.33 17.43
CA ALA A 111 -1.86 11.57 18.35
C ALA A 111 -1.80 10.54 19.50
N HIS A 112 -2.96 10.15 20.04
CA HIS A 112 -3.06 9.09 21.03
C HIS A 112 -2.56 7.74 20.48
N ASN A 113 -3.02 7.34 19.30
CA ASN A 113 -2.60 6.08 18.68
C ASN A 113 -1.11 6.07 18.33
N ALA A 114 -0.56 7.20 17.85
CA ALA A 114 0.88 7.34 17.62
C ALA A 114 1.68 7.19 18.93
N ALA A 115 1.22 7.80 20.03
CA ALA A 115 1.84 7.63 21.34
C ALA A 115 1.76 6.18 21.84
N ALA A 116 0.62 5.49 21.63
CA ALA A 116 0.46 4.08 21.97
C ALA A 116 1.43 3.18 21.19
N VAL A 117 1.63 3.44 19.89
CA VAL A 117 2.64 2.74 19.06
C VAL A 117 4.05 2.96 19.62
N VAL A 118 4.42 4.21 19.96
CA VAL A 118 5.73 4.52 20.55
C VAL A 118 5.92 3.78 21.88
N ALA A 119 4.93 3.83 22.77
CA ALA A 119 4.98 3.16 24.07
C ALA A 119 5.12 1.64 23.93
N PHE A 120 4.36 1.03 23.02
CA PHE A 120 4.41 -0.40 22.72
C PHE A 120 5.81 -0.84 22.25
N ASN A 121 6.40 -0.09 21.31
CA ASN A 121 7.72 -0.43 20.78
C ASN A 121 8.86 -0.14 21.77
N ALA A 122 8.72 0.87 22.65
CA ALA A 122 9.67 1.12 23.74
C ALA A 122 9.69 -0.05 24.75
N ALA A 123 8.51 -0.57 25.13
CA ALA A 123 8.39 -1.72 26.02
C ALA A 123 8.99 -3.00 25.41
N LYS A 124 8.82 -3.21 24.10
CA LYS A 124 9.46 -4.29 23.34
C LYS A 124 10.98 -4.26 23.48
N GLY A 125 11.60 -3.08 23.32
CA GLY A 125 13.05 -2.90 23.43
C GLY A 125 13.59 -3.20 24.83
N ALA A 126 12.89 -2.73 25.87
CA ALA A 126 13.30 -2.96 27.27
C ALA A 126 13.32 -4.46 27.63
N ASN A 127 12.32 -5.22 27.18
CA ASN A 127 12.23 -6.66 27.45
C ASN A 127 13.31 -7.46 26.71
N GLY A 128 13.73 -7.02 25.51
CA GLY A 128 14.81 -7.66 24.76
C GLY A 128 16.20 -7.47 25.39
N ALA A 129 16.45 -6.31 25.99
CA ALA A 129 17.72 -6.01 26.66
C ALA A 129 17.93 -6.85 27.93
N ALA A 130 16.86 -7.09 28.71
CA ALA A 130 16.92 -7.92 29.91
C ALA A 130 17.23 -9.41 29.62
N SER A 131 16.87 -9.91 28.43
CA SER A 131 17.11 -11.29 28.00
C SER A 131 18.51 -11.53 27.39
N SER A 132 19.26 -10.48 27.06
CA SER A 132 20.49 -10.59 26.25
C SER A 132 21.77 -10.83 27.08
N GLY A 133 21.67 -11.00 28.41
CA GLY A 133 22.81 -11.21 29.30
C GLY A 133 23.60 -12.53 29.12
N ASN A 134 23.25 -13.37 28.13
CA ASN A 134 23.89 -14.67 27.91
C ASN A 134 24.44 -14.88 26.49
N ASP A 135 24.40 -13.89 25.60
CA ASP A 135 24.66 -14.06 24.15
C ASP A 135 25.92 -13.30 23.64
N GLN A 136 26.91 -13.08 24.51
CA GLN A 136 28.14 -12.33 24.20
C GLN A 136 29.10 -13.06 23.24
N ARG A 137 28.88 -14.35 22.93
CA ARG A 137 29.84 -15.21 22.21
C ARG A 137 29.71 -15.20 20.68
N ARG A 138 28.86 -14.33 20.11
CA ARG A 138 28.50 -14.36 18.68
C ARG A 138 28.80 -13.08 17.89
N GLN A 139 29.46 -12.09 18.50
CA GLN A 139 29.78 -10.80 17.85
C GLN A 139 30.98 -10.84 16.88
N ASP A 140 31.78 -11.91 16.83
CA ASP A 140 33.03 -11.95 16.05
C ASP A 140 32.88 -12.34 14.55
N VAL A 141 31.66 -12.50 14.01
CA VAL A 141 31.43 -12.94 12.60
C VAL A 141 31.01 -11.77 11.68
N LEU A 142 31.49 -10.55 11.96
CA LEU A 142 31.03 -9.31 11.31
C LEU A 142 31.88 -8.83 10.11
N GLN A 143 32.84 -9.60 9.61
CA GLN A 143 33.63 -9.20 8.44
C GLN A 143 33.76 -10.34 7.42
N GLY A 144 32.87 -10.35 6.43
CA GLY A 144 32.96 -11.20 5.23
C GLY A 144 33.32 -10.37 3.99
N PRO A 145 34.08 -10.93 3.03
CA PRO A 145 34.70 -10.18 1.95
C PRO A 145 33.73 -9.87 0.81
N ALA A 146 33.97 -8.76 0.11
CA ALA A 146 33.18 -8.28 -1.01
C ALA A 146 33.80 -8.71 -2.34
N VAL A 147 33.08 -9.41 -3.24
CA VAL A 147 33.42 -9.34 -4.69
C VAL A 147 32.34 -9.85 -5.68
N ALA A 148 32.33 -9.15 -6.83
CA ALA A 148 32.24 -9.56 -8.24
C ALA A 148 30.91 -10.02 -8.88
N ALA A 149 30.54 -9.30 -9.95
CA ALA A 149 29.42 -9.55 -10.86
C ALA A 149 29.80 -10.41 -12.08
N VAL A 150 28.87 -11.23 -12.58
CA VAL A 150 28.96 -12.04 -13.82
C VAL A 150 27.58 -12.07 -14.54
N PRO A 151 27.48 -12.12 -15.88
CA PRO A 151 26.32 -11.64 -16.63
C PRO A 151 25.22 -12.69 -16.93
N ALA A 152 24.03 -12.16 -17.23
CA ALA A 152 22.78 -12.87 -17.47
C ALA A 152 22.72 -13.60 -18.82
N ALA A 153 22.14 -14.82 -18.80
CA ALA A 153 21.70 -15.54 -20.00
C ALA A 153 20.18 -15.76 -19.96
N ALA A 154 19.52 -15.37 -21.05
CA ALA A 154 18.08 -15.48 -21.26
C ALA A 154 17.68 -16.89 -21.73
N ALA A 155 16.52 -17.37 -21.29
CA ALA A 155 15.81 -18.43 -21.99
C ALA A 155 14.28 -18.28 -21.80
N ALA A 156 13.60 -18.14 -22.94
CA ALA A 156 12.16 -18.29 -23.09
C ALA A 156 11.81 -19.79 -23.17
N ASP A 157 10.60 -20.17 -22.73
CA ASP A 157 9.70 -20.92 -23.63
C ASP A 157 8.30 -21.14 -23.04
N GLY A 158 7.34 -21.23 -23.96
CA GLY A 158 5.91 -21.34 -23.69
C GLY A 158 5.28 -22.71 -24.00
N ALA A 159 3.95 -22.66 -24.10
CA ALA A 159 3.00 -23.64 -24.65
C ALA A 159 2.37 -24.73 -23.75
N GLY A 160 1.05 -24.90 -23.91
CA GLY A 160 0.28 -26.10 -23.53
C GLY A 160 -1.11 -25.86 -22.93
N THR A 161 -2.12 -25.70 -23.79
CA THR A 161 -3.58 -25.59 -23.52
C THR A 161 -4.29 -26.94 -23.35
N GLU A 162 -5.37 -27.00 -22.56
CA GLU A 162 -6.76 -27.42 -22.94
C GLU A 162 -7.65 -28.03 -21.82
N ALA A 163 -8.94 -27.64 -21.91
CA ALA A 163 -10.21 -28.27 -21.49
C ALA A 163 -10.60 -28.47 -20.00
N ALA A 164 -11.65 -27.74 -19.57
CA ALA A 164 -12.94 -28.30 -19.10
C ALA A 164 -13.92 -27.19 -18.68
N GLU A 165 -14.97 -26.97 -19.50
CA GLU A 165 -16.14 -26.14 -19.18
C GLU A 165 -17.16 -26.92 -18.32
N GLY A 166 -17.84 -26.22 -17.40
CA GLY A 166 -19.15 -26.65 -16.88
C GLY A 166 -19.34 -26.57 -15.36
N LYS A 167 -20.38 -25.80 -14.96
CA LYS A 167 -21.09 -25.80 -13.65
C LYS A 167 -20.53 -24.89 -12.53
N SER A 168 -20.63 -23.57 -12.71
CA SER A 168 -20.13 -22.57 -11.73
C SER A 168 -21.09 -22.20 -10.58
N LYS A 169 -22.36 -22.60 -10.59
CA LYS A 169 -23.32 -22.19 -9.55
C LYS A 169 -23.20 -22.96 -8.22
N GLY A 170 -22.61 -24.17 -8.23
CA GLY A 170 -22.35 -24.97 -7.01
C GLY A 170 -20.97 -24.76 -6.37
N ALA A 171 -20.02 -24.18 -7.11
CA ALA A 171 -18.61 -24.12 -6.69
C ALA A 171 -18.35 -23.09 -5.58
N LYS A 172 -19.12 -21.99 -5.51
CA LYS A 172 -18.89 -20.88 -4.57
C LYS A 172 -19.47 -21.15 -3.16
N LYS A 173 -20.65 -21.79 -3.07
CA LYS A 173 -21.16 -22.35 -1.80
C LYS A 173 -20.22 -23.43 -1.29
N ARG A 174 -19.63 -24.23 -2.19
CA ARG A 174 -18.62 -25.25 -1.84
C ARG A 174 -17.27 -24.67 -1.45
N LEU A 175 -16.79 -23.57 -2.05
CA LEU A 175 -15.50 -22.95 -1.72
C LEU A 175 -15.54 -22.19 -0.40
N ARG A 176 -16.59 -21.42 -0.12
CA ARG A 176 -16.78 -20.78 1.19
C ARG A 176 -17.11 -21.79 2.27
N LYS A 177 -17.92 -22.81 1.98
CA LYS A 177 -18.09 -23.97 2.89
C LYS A 177 -16.77 -24.72 3.06
N LYS A 178 -15.89 -24.79 2.05
CA LYS A 178 -14.54 -25.39 2.18
C LYS A 178 -13.60 -24.52 3.00
N GLN A 179 -13.58 -23.20 2.84
CA GLN A 179 -12.76 -22.27 3.64
C GLN A 179 -13.24 -22.17 5.09
N ALA A 180 -14.56 -22.09 5.32
CA ALA A 180 -15.14 -22.16 6.66
C ALA A 180 -14.97 -23.56 7.27
N LYS A 181 -15.06 -24.65 6.49
CA LYS A 181 -14.73 -26.01 6.93
C LYS A 181 -13.23 -26.20 7.14
N ALA A 182 -12.37 -25.47 6.45
CA ALA A 182 -10.93 -25.46 6.67
C ALA A 182 -10.61 -24.78 7.98
N ALA A 183 -11.12 -23.57 8.20
CA ALA A 183 -10.99 -22.83 9.45
C ALA A 183 -11.60 -23.64 10.62
N ALA A 184 -12.79 -24.22 10.44
CA ALA A 184 -13.43 -25.08 11.44
C ALA A 184 -12.70 -26.43 11.61
N ALA A 185 -12.08 -27.00 10.58
CA ALA A 185 -11.25 -28.21 10.71
C ALA A 185 -9.92 -27.91 11.38
N LEU A 186 -9.35 -26.71 11.18
CA LEU A 186 -8.18 -26.23 11.92
C LEU A 186 -8.55 -25.98 13.39
N GLN A 187 -9.70 -25.34 13.67
CA GLN A 187 -10.23 -25.19 15.04
C GLN A 187 -10.53 -26.53 15.71
N ALA A 188 -11.26 -27.43 15.04
CA ALA A 188 -11.58 -28.77 15.54
C ALA A 188 -10.33 -29.67 15.69
N ALA A 189 -9.25 -29.36 14.99
CA ALA A 189 -7.95 -29.99 15.15
C ALA A 189 -7.14 -29.46 16.36
N GLY A 190 -7.71 -28.57 17.19
CA GLY A 190 -7.03 -27.96 18.34
C GLY A 190 -6.06 -26.84 17.93
N LEU A 191 -6.28 -26.21 16.77
CA LEU A 191 -5.38 -25.19 16.18
C LEU A 191 -6.00 -23.80 16.25
N SER A 192 -6.59 -23.44 17.40
CA SER A 192 -6.98 -22.05 17.65
C SER A 192 -5.73 -21.18 17.76
N PRO A 193 -5.73 -19.92 17.26
CA PRO A 193 -4.65 -18.97 17.49
C PRO A 193 -4.36 -18.72 18.98
N ASP A 194 -5.35 -18.93 19.86
CA ASP A 194 -5.34 -18.40 21.24
C ASP A 194 -4.97 -19.40 22.34
N GLN A 195 -4.60 -20.65 22.03
CA GLN A 195 -4.19 -21.60 23.07
C GLN A 195 -2.67 -21.63 23.25
N HIS A 196 -2.17 -20.70 24.07
CA HIS A 196 -0.83 -20.77 24.66
C HIS A 196 -0.86 -21.70 25.87
N GLY A 197 -0.33 -22.92 25.69
CA GLY A 197 -0.01 -23.82 26.79
C GLY A 197 1.15 -23.29 27.63
N SER A 198 1.12 -23.59 28.93
CA SER A 198 2.08 -23.10 29.94
C SER A 198 3.53 -23.43 29.61
N ALA A 199 4.39 -22.46 29.88
CA ALA A 199 5.83 -22.51 29.68
C ALA A 199 6.52 -23.58 30.54
N SER A 200 7.12 -24.56 29.88
CA SER A 200 8.37 -25.19 30.29
C SER A 200 9.05 -25.74 29.03
N ASP A 201 10.30 -25.35 28.83
CA ASP A 201 11.08 -25.46 27.59
C ASP A 201 11.10 -26.86 26.94
N ALA A 202 10.33 -26.98 25.85
CA ALA A 202 10.65 -27.79 24.69
C ALA A 202 10.37 -26.95 23.42
N GLU A 203 11.10 -25.83 23.35
CA GLU A 203 11.75 -25.33 22.13
C GLU A 203 10.92 -25.39 20.83
N TRP A 204 9.95 -24.48 20.70
CA TRP A 204 9.30 -24.02 19.44
C TRP A 204 8.75 -25.07 18.45
N GLY A 205 8.75 -26.35 18.81
CA GLY A 205 8.26 -27.43 17.97
C GLY A 205 6.74 -27.43 17.90
N ILE A 206 6.18 -26.85 16.83
CA ILE A 206 4.89 -27.31 16.34
C ILE A 206 5.06 -28.83 16.14
N SER A 207 4.35 -29.65 16.92
CA SER A 207 4.54 -31.10 16.84
C SER A 207 4.40 -31.55 15.39
N GLU A 208 5.25 -32.47 14.95
CA GLU A 208 5.19 -33.00 13.57
C GLU A 208 3.78 -33.49 13.22
N GLU A 209 3.06 -34.04 14.21
CA GLU A 209 1.65 -34.39 14.06
C GLU A 209 0.76 -33.18 13.73
N ARG A 210 0.98 -32.04 14.38
CA ARG A 210 0.26 -30.78 14.13
C ARG A 210 0.57 -30.23 12.74
N LYS A 211 1.84 -30.26 12.30
CA LYS A 211 2.25 -29.90 10.92
C LYS A 211 1.59 -30.83 9.90
N LEU A 212 1.65 -32.14 10.10
CA LEU A 212 1.03 -33.15 9.24
C LEU A 212 -0.49 -32.99 9.17
N ARG A 213 -1.16 -32.72 10.29
CA ARG A 213 -2.61 -32.51 10.35
C ARG A 213 -3.02 -31.26 9.56
N LYS A 214 -2.29 -30.15 9.73
CA LYS A 214 -2.47 -28.93 8.92
C LYS A 214 -2.23 -29.19 7.43
N GLY A 215 -1.16 -29.90 7.09
CA GLY A 215 -0.83 -30.28 5.71
C GLY A 215 -1.95 -31.11 5.06
N ARG A 216 -2.46 -32.13 5.76
CA ARG A 216 -3.60 -32.95 5.31
C ARG A 216 -4.85 -32.10 5.11
N ALA A 217 -5.18 -31.23 6.07
CA ALA A 217 -6.31 -30.32 5.96
C ALA A 217 -6.21 -29.41 4.72
N LEU A 218 -5.06 -28.75 4.52
CA LEU A 218 -4.81 -27.89 3.37
C LEU A 218 -4.88 -28.65 2.03
N SER A 219 -4.28 -29.84 1.96
CA SER A 219 -4.30 -30.68 0.76
C SER A 219 -5.73 -31.03 0.32
N SER A 220 -6.63 -31.30 1.27
CA SER A 220 -8.05 -31.62 0.99
C SER A 220 -8.84 -30.45 0.37
N LEU A 221 -8.34 -29.23 0.55
CA LEU A 221 -8.95 -28.00 0.03
C LEU A 221 -8.45 -27.66 -1.37
N GLY A 222 -7.31 -28.21 -1.77
CA GLY A 222 -6.70 -28.07 -3.09
C GLY A 222 -5.55 -27.04 -3.12
N LEU A 223 -4.90 -26.95 -4.28
CA LEU A 223 -3.67 -26.17 -4.48
C LEU A 223 -3.77 -24.71 -4.00
N LEU A 224 -4.90 -24.05 -4.26
CA LEU A 224 -5.07 -22.64 -3.88
C LEU A 224 -4.95 -22.43 -2.36
N ALA A 225 -5.50 -23.34 -1.55
CA ALA A 225 -5.40 -23.24 -0.09
C ALA A 225 -3.95 -23.41 0.39
N ILE A 226 -3.20 -24.33 -0.24
CA ILE A 226 -1.76 -24.51 0.00
C ILE A 226 -1.01 -23.23 -0.33
N CYS A 227 -1.21 -22.67 -1.52
CA CYS A 227 -0.53 -21.44 -1.96
C CYS A 227 -0.82 -20.25 -1.04
N CYS A 228 -2.08 -20.07 -0.62
CA CYS A 228 -2.45 -19.00 0.31
C CYS A 228 -1.79 -19.20 1.67
N SER A 229 -1.86 -20.41 2.25
CA SER A 229 -1.24 -20.69 3.55
C SER A 229 0.28 -20.52 3.50
N TRP A 230 0.92 -20.92 2.39
CA TRP A 230 2.35 -20.71 2.18
C TRP A 230 2.68 -19.22 2.13
N GLY A 231 1.93 -18.45 1.34
CA GLY A 231 2.14 -17.01 1.19
C GLY A 231 2.12 -16.28 2.53
N SER A 232 1.11 -16.54 3.37
CA SER A 232 0.97 -15.93 4.69
C SER A 232 2.07 -16.35 5.66
N ALA A 233 2.49 -17.62 5.65
CA ALA A 233 3.58 -18.08 6.52
C ALA A 233 4.91 -17.40 6.18
N GLN A 234 5.13 -17.11 4.89
CA GLN A 234 6.38 -16.57 4.37
C GLN A 234 6.49 -15.04 4.40
N GLU A 235 5.43 -14.33 4.76
CA GLU A 235 5.36 -12.86 4.75
C GLU A 235 6.38 -12.24 5.71
N ALA A 236 6.45 -12.73 6.95
CA ALA A 236 7.39 -12.25 7.94
C ALA A 236 8.86 -12.39 7.50
N ALA A 237 9.20 -13.54 6.91
CA ALA A 237 10.53 -13.78 6.36
C ALA A 237 10.87 -12.83 5.20
N ALA A 238 9.88 -12.51 4.36
CA ALA A 238 10.06 -11.55 3.27
C ALA A 238 10.34 -10.14 3.79
N LEU A 239 9.54 -9.67 4.76
CA LEU A 239 9.74 -8.36 5.38
C LEU A 239 11.10 -8.27 6.07
N LEU A 240 11.54 -9.35 6.72
CA LEU A 240 12.86 -9.38 7.33
C LEU A 240 13.98 -9.23 6.28
N GLN A 241 13.85 -9.89 5.12
CA GLN A 241 14.78 -9.71 4.01
C GLN A 241 14.76 -8.28 3.44
N VAL A 242 13.59 -7.63 3.41
CA VAL A 242 13.50 -6.20 3.05
C VAL A 242 14.26 -5.35 4.06
N ALA A 243 14.10 -5.58 5.37
CA ALA A 243 14.86 -4.85 6.38
C ALA A 243 16.39 -5.01 6.19
N GLY A 244 16.83 -6.23 5.86
CA GLY A 244 18.24 -6.51 5.57
C GLY A 244 18.76 -5.83 4.29
N ALA A 245 17.93 -5.71 3.26
CA ALA A 245 18.30 -5.02 2.02
C ALA A 245 18.36 -3.49 2.17
N PHE A 246 17.69 -2.93 3.19
CA PHE A 246 17.64 -1.50 3.46
C PHE A 246 18.03 -1.20 4.92
N PRO A 247 19.30 -1.43 5.33
CA PRO A 247 19.70 -1.38 6.74
C PRO A 247 19.60 0.01 7.39
N ALA A 248 19.64 1.08 6.59
CA ALA A 248 19.44 2.45 7.05
C ALA A 248 17.95 2.86 7.12
N SER A 249 17.04 1.92 6.90
CA SER A 249 15.60 2.15 6.85
C SER A 249 14.89 1.42 7.97
N GLN A 250 13.69 1.88 8.31
CA GLN A 250 12.87 1.28 9.36
C GLN A 250 11.57 0.76 8.77
N LEU A 251 11.21 -0.49 9.09
CA LEU A 251 9.90 -1.05 8.74
C LEU A 251 8.88 -0.67 9.80
N ALA A 252 7.65 -0.44 9.36
CA ALA A 252 6.50 -0.22 10.24
C ALA A 252 5.33 -1.11 9.80
N GLU A 253 4.70 -1.77 10.77
CA GLU A 253 3.43 -2.45 10.58
C GLU A 253 2.32 -1.42 10.34
N VAL A 254 1.35 -1.77 9.49
CA VAL A 254 0.23 -0.89 9.17
C VAL A 254 -1.04 -1.71 8.92
N GLY A 255 -2.15 -1.17 9.39
CA GLY A 255 -3.49 -1.72 9.22
C GLY A 255 -4.14 -1.27 7.91
N LEU A 256 -5.44 -0.99 7.97
CA LEU A 256 -6.22 -0.58 6.80
C LEU A 256 -6.11 0.93 6.58
N CYS A 257 -5.29 1.36 5.62
CA CYS A 257 -5.26 2.74 5.14
C CYS A 257 -6.52 3.03 4.33
N ARG A 258 -7.34 3.96 4.83
CA ARG A 258 -8.59 4.37 4.17
C ARG A 258 -8.31 5.49 3.18
N LEU A 259 -8.97 5.48 2.02
CA LEU A 259 -8.84 6.58 1.08
C LEU A 259 -9.46 7.84 1.69
N GLN A 260 -8.63 8.85 1.87
CA GLN A 260 -9.04 10.14 2.41
C GLN A 260 -9.34 11.13 1.29
N PRO A 261 -10.41 11.95 1.41
CA PRO A 261 -10.76 12.95 0.40
C PRO A 261 -9.61 13.90 0.07
N GLU A 262 -8.76 14.23 1.04
CA GLU A 262 -7.63 15.17 0.91
C GLU A 262 -6.50 14.62 0.03
N LEU A 263 -6.46 13.31 -0.20
CA LEU A 263 -5.48 12.66 -1.06
C LEU A 263 -5.90 12.67 -2.54
N LEU A 264 -7.13 13.12 -2.83
CA LEU A 264 -7.67 13.27 -4.17
C LEU A 264 -7.47 14.70 -4.66
N PRO A 265 -6.68 14.93 -5.73
CA PRO A 265 -6.63 16.23 -6.38
C PRO A 265 -8.03 16.69 -6.81
N ALA A 266 -8.38 17.94 -6.50
CA ALA A 266 -9.67 18.51 -6.89
C ALA A 266 -9.90 18.45 -8.43
N SER A 267 -8.82 18.54 -9.21
CA SER A 267 -8.83 18.42 -10.67
C SER A 267 -9.30 17.06 -11.18
N TRP A 268 -9.32 16.02 -10.34
CA TRP A 268 -9.84 14.71 -10.73
C TRP A 268 -11.38 14.66 -10.73
N GLY A 269 -12.05 15.62 -10.10
CA GLY A 269 -13.50 15.81 -10.21
C GLY A 269 -14.36 14.79 -9.44
N PHE A 270 -13.81 14.08 -8.45
CA PHE A 270 -14.58 13.17 -7.61
C PHE A 270 -15.31 13.92 -6.49
N GLY A 271 -16.64 14.04 -6.62
CA GLY A 271 -17.49 14.61 -5.56
C GLY A 271 -17.86 13.58 -4.47
N PRO A 272 -18.43 14.03 -3.34
CA PRO A 272 -18.95 13.15 -2.30
C PRO A 272 -19.91 12.08 -2.86
N GLY A 273 -19.74 10.82 -2.44
CA GLY A 273 -20.59 9.70 -2.88
C GLY A 273 -20.33 9.18 -4.30
N SER A 274 -19.46 9.83 -5.08
CA SER A 274 -19.11 9.37 -6.43
C SER A 274 -18.27 8.08 -6.43
N LEU A 275 -17.59 7.79 -5.33
CA LEU A 275 -16.76 6.60 -5.12
C LEU A 275 -17.33 5.74 -3.98
N PRO A 276 -17.11 4.41 -4.02
CA PRO A 276 -17.34 3.57 -2.86
C PRO A 276 -16.35 3.93 -1.74
N PRO A 277 -16.61 3.47 -0.50
CA PRO A 277 -15.56 3.31 0.51
C PRO A 277 -14.37 2.53 -0.08
N ILE A 278 -13.17 3.11 -0.06
CA ILE A 278 -11.94 2.49 -0.58
C ILE A 278 -10.93 2.35 0.57
N GLY A 279 -10.19 1.25 0.57
CA GLY A 279 -9.11 1.03 1.53
C GLY A 279 -8.00 0.15 0.97
N ALA A 280 -6.83 0.24 1.57
CA ALA A 280 -5.67 -0.54 1.20
C ALA A 280 -4.93 -0.99 2.46
N SER A 281 -4.48 -2.24 2.46
CA SER A 281 -3.71 -2.85 3.54
C SER A 281 -2.37 -3.29 2.95
N PRO A 282 -1.36 -2.41 2.88
CA PRO A 282 -0.02 -2.84 2.49
C PRO A 282 0.55 -3.74 3.59
N ASP A 283 1.48 -4.62 3.23
CA ASP A 283 2.04 -5.57 4.19
C ASP A 283 2.95 -4.87 5.21
N ALA A 284 3.56 -3.75 4.81
CA ALA A 284 4.27 -2.82 5.70
C ALA A 284 4.38 -1.42 5.07
N LEU A 285 4.87 -0.47 5.86
CA LEU A 285 5.53 0.74 5.39
C LEU A 285 7.04 0.61 5.61
N ILE A 286 7.84 1.26 4.78
CA ILE A 286 9.28 1.41 4.98
C ILE A 286 9.64 2.90 4.97
N ARG A 287 10.52 3.31 5.89
CA ARG A 287 11.00 4.69 6.01
C ARG A 287 12.48 4.74 5.72
N HIS A 288 12.86 5.47 4.68
CA HIS A 288 14.24 5.74 4.32
C HIS A 288 14.68 7.08 4.90
N ARG A 289 15.82 7.11 5.60
CA ARG A 289 16.43 8.36 6.02
C ARG A 289 17.06 9.03 4.81
N MET A 290 16.62 10.23 4.48
CA MET A 290 17.26 11.03 3.43
C MET A 290 18.53 11.64 4.02
N ALA A 291 19.65 11.52 3.30
CA ALA A 291 20.82 12.31 3.62
C ALA A 291 20.43 13.79 3.51
N ALA A 292 20.77 14.59 4.52
CA ALA A 292 20.62 16.03 4.41
C ALA A 292 21.44 16.47 3.20
N SER A 293 20.80 17.10 2.20
CA SER A 293 21.54 17.68 1.08
C SER A 293 22.52 18.69 1.67
N ALA A 294 23.80 18.35 1.70
CA ALA A 294 24.83 19.33 1.99
C ALA A 294 24.64 20.46 0.98
N GLY A 295 24.36 21.67 1.47
CA GLY A 295 24.04 22.81 0.61
C GLY A 295 25.12 22.94 -0.46
N SER A 296 24.72 22.88 -1.73
CA SER A 296 25.60 23.16 -2.86
C SER A 296 25.91 24.66 -2.86
N GLY A 297 26.86 25.05 -2.03
CA GLY A 297 27.40 26.40 -1.92
C GLY A 297 28.90 26.35 -1.88
N ALA A 298 29.54 26.14 -3.04
CA ALA A 298 30.82 26.73 -3.45
C ALA A 298 31.42 25.99 -4.66
N GLY A 299 31.75 26.74 -5.72
CA GLY A 299 32.93 26.49 -6.54
C GLY A 299 32.83 25.50 -7.69
N ALA A 300 32.23 25.90 -8.81
CA ALA A 300 32.62 25.38 -10.11
C ALA A 300 33.98 25.99 -10.51
N ALA A 301 35.08 25.24 -10.31
CA ALA A 301 36.35 25.47 -11.01
C ALA A 301 37.30 24.26 -10.86
N GLY A 302 37.56 23.57 -11.97
CA GLY A 302 38.81 22.87 -12.27
C GLY A 302 39.08 21.52 -11.60
N ALA A 303 38.96 20.43 -12.38
CA ALA A 303 40.09 19.55 -12.73
C ALA A 303 39.57 18.21 -13.27
N ALA A 304 39.87 17.95 -14.53
CA ALA A 304 39.97 16.61 -15.08
C ALA A 304 41.38 16.09 -14.78
N GLU A 305 41.50 14.95 -14.12
CA GLU A 305 42.44 13.85 -14.43
C GLU A 305 42.44 12.79 -13.31
N SER A 306 42.36 11.52 -13.75
CA SER A 306 42.89 10.32 -13.08
C SER A 306 42.25 9.85 -11.77
N ALA A 307 41.52 8.73 -11.82
CA ALA A 307 41.75 7.58 -10.93
C ALA A 307 40.89 6.37 -11.34
N GLU A 308 41.57 5.33 -11.81
CA GLU A 308 41.23 3.95 -11.50
C GLU A 308 41.23 3.77 -9.98
N ASN A 309 40.13 3.30 -9.40
CA ASN A 309 40.09 2.34 -8.29
C ASN A 309 38.64 2.14 -7.85
N GLY A 310 38.24 0.86 -7.78
CA GLY A 310 36.92 0.45 -7.37
C GLY A 310 36.72 0.61 -5.87
N ASP A 311 35.66 1.32 -5.51
CA ASP A 311 34.88 1.14 -4.28
C ASP A 311 33.69 2.11 -4.33
N SER A 312 32.46 1.60 -4.48
CA SER A 312 31.19 2.24 -4.04
C SER A 312 29.96 1.57 -4.68
N ILE A 313 29.39 0.57 -4.01
CA ILE A 313 28.03 0.04 -4.31
C ILE A 313 26.98 0.59 -3.30
N ALA A 314 27.41 1.28 -2.24
CA ALA A 314 26.51 1.86 -1.24
C ALA A 314 25.95 3.26 -1.59
N GLN A 315 26.49 3.98 -2.59
CA GLN A 315 26.02 5.34 -2.94
C GLN A 315 25.05 5.40 -4.13
N ALA A 316 24.95 4.35 -4.95
CA ALA A 316 24.06 4.35 -6.12
C ALA A 316 22.56 4.26 -5.73
N ALA A 317 22.23 3.71 -4.56
CA ALA A 317 20.85 3.65 -4.06
C ALA A 317 20.34 5.02 -3.58
N THR A 318 21.24 5.95 -3.23
CA THR A 318 20.91 7.29 -2.69
C THR A 318 21.00 8.39 -3.76
N ALA A 319 21.78 8.18 -4.82
CA ALA A 319 22.08 9.21 -5.82
C ALA A 319 20.92 9.57 -6.78
N ASN A 320 19.89 8.73 -6.91
CA ASN A 320 18.73 8.99 -7.79
C ASN A 320 17.53 9.68 -7.10
N ILE A 321 17.71 10.24 -5.90
CA ILE A 321 16.60 10.78 -5.09
C ILE A 321 16.54 12.33 -5.12
N GLY A 322 17.36 13.00 -5.92
CA GLY A 322 17.43 14.47 -5.93
C GLY A 322 16.61 15.12 -7.05
N THR A 323 15.35 15.50 -6.80
CA THR A 323 14.72 16.78 -7.24
C THR A 323 13.24 16.83 -6.81
N ALA A 324 13.00 17.02 -5.51
CA ALA A 324 11.88 17.80 -4.97
C ALA A 324 11.89 17.75 -3.44
N ALA A 325 11.52 18.88 -2.82
CA ALA A 325 11.22 19.10 -1.42
C ALA A 325 12.40 19.41 -0.47
N ALA A 326 12.60 20.71 -0.25
CA ALA A 326 13.23 21.25 0.94
C ALA A 326 12.15 21.63 1.98
N GLY A 327 12.39 21.38 3.28
CA GLY A 327 11.62 22.04 4.35
C GLY A 327 11.50 21.34 5.70
N ALA A 328 12.38 21.72 6.63
CA ALA A 328 12.22 21.87 8.09
C ALA A 328 12.19 20.65 9.05
N ALA A 329 12.85 20.87 10.21
CA ALA A 329 13.12 19.93 11.30
C ALA A 329 11.95 19.76 12.30
N VAL A 330 12.02 18.69 13.11
CA VAL A 330 11.70 18.58 14.57
C VAL A 330 11.02 17.24 14.94
N GLY A 331 11.53 16.59 16.02
CA GLY A 331 10.77 15.83 17.05
C GLY A 331 10.15 14.46 16.71
N PRO A 332 9.83 13.62 17.72
CA PRO A 332 9.26 12.29 17.51
C PRO A 332 7.83 12.38 16.97
N TRP A 333 7.69 11.94 15.71
CA TRP A 333 6.51 11.50 14.95
C TRP A 333 5.23 12.35 15.05
N ASP A 334 5.10 13.30 14.12
CA ASP A 334 3.82 13.93 13.76
C ASP A 334 3.55 13.71 12.25
N ILE A 335 3.06 12.51 11.92
CA ILE A 335 2.76 12.06 10.55
C ILE A 335 1.68 12.94 9.90
N ASP A 336 0.71 13.40 10.68
CA ASP A 336 -0.36 14.26 10.18
C ASP A 336 0.11 15.71 9.99
N GLY A 337 1.03 16.19 10.83
CA GLY A 337 1.72 17.47 10.65
C GLY A 337 2.69 17.46 9.47
N LEU A 338 3.28 16.31 9.10
CA LEU A 338 4.07 16.16 7.87
C LEU A 338 3.16 16.26 6.64
N LEU A 339 2.02 15.57 6.66
CA LEU A 339 1.00 15.63 5.59
C LEU A 339 0.32 17.01 5.51
N LYS A 340 0.21 17.75 6.63
CA LYS A 340 -0.23 19.16 6.64
C LYS A 340 0.83 20.15 6.19
N ARG A 341 2.11 19.96 6.51
CA ARG A 341 3.21 20.88 6.11
C ARG A 341 3.49 20.87 4.62
N LEU A 342 3.27 19.74 3.95
CA LEU A 342 3.26 19.65 2.48
C LEU A 342 2.10 20.45 1.83
N ARG A 343 1.12 20.93 2.59
CA ARG A 343 -0.02 21.73 2.09
C ARG A 343 0.26 23.24 2.02
N LEU A 344 1.36 23.74 2.60
CA LEU A 344 1.67 25.18 2.65
C LEU A 344 2.78 25.63 1.69
N ALA A 345 3.47 24.70 1.01
CA ALA A 345 4.56 25.03 0.08
C ALA A 345 4.10 25.21 -1.39
N GLY A 346 2.80 25.38 -1.63
CA GLY A 346 2.20 25.38 -2.97
C GLY A 346 1.49 26.67 -3.39
N THR A 347 1.78 27.81 -2.77
CA THR A 347 1.17 29.10 -3.16
C THR A 347 2.17 30.25 -3.23
N GLU A 348 2.97 30.29 -4.29
CA GLU A 348 3.52 31.51 -4.92
C GLU A 348 3.86 31.16 -6.38
N GLY A 349 3.47 31.84 -7.45
CA GLY A 349 2.63 32.99 -7.70
C GLY A 349 2.36 33.05 -9.22
N SER A 350 1.34 33.80 -9.65
CA SER A 350 1.12 34.10 -11.07
C SER A 350 1.15 35.62 -11.25
N PRO A 351 1.99 36.18 -12.15
CA PRO A 351 1.84 37.56 -12.59
C PRO A 351 0.73 37.65 -13.64
N GLY A 352 0.09 38.82 -13.71
CA GLY A 352 -1.18 39.04 -14.39
C GLY A 352 -1.15 39.14 -15.91
N ALA A 353 -2.34 39.28 -16.48
CA ALA A 353 -2.54 39.81 -17.83
C ALA A 353 -3.91 40.52 -17.93
N ALA A 354 -3.88 41.57 -18.73
CA ALA A 354 -4.87 42.63 -18.88
C ALA A 354 -6.10 42.23 -19.72
N ALA A 355 -7.09 43.12 -19.66
CA ALA A 355 -8.34 43.13 -20.38
C ALA A 355 -8.20 43.18 -21.91
N ALA A 356 -9.15 42.57 -22.62
CA ALA A 356 -9.79 43.16 -23.81
C ALA A 356 -11.10 42.45 -24.16
N SER A 357 -12.12 43.27 -24.40
CA SER A 357 -13.46 43.00 -24.93
C SER A 357 -13.45 42.57 -26.40
N SER A 358 -14.46 41.82 -26.86
CA SER A 358 -15.47 42.28 -27.84
C SER A 358 -16.25 41.14 -28.57
N THR A 359 -17.57 41.34 -28.60
CA THR A 359 -18.54 41.17 -29.72
C THR A 359 -18.87 39.83 -30.39
N GLY A 360 -20.19 39.60 -30.56
CA GLY A 360 -20.80 38.86 -31.69
C GLY A 360 -21.77 37.76 -31.24
N SER A 361 -23.00 38.04 -30.79
CA SER A 361 -24.25 38.29 -31.54
C SER A 361 -24.83 37.15 -32.36
N SER A 362 -26.15 36.97 -32.15
CA SER A 362 -27.20 36.39 -33.02
C SER A 362 -27.39 34.87 -32.95
N SER A 363 -28.60 34.31 -32.80
CA SER A 363 -29.96 34.86 -32.94
C SER A 363 -31.05 33.80 -32.67
N VAL A 364 -32.15 34.24 -32.05
CA VAL A 364 -33.59 33.97 -32.41
C VAL A 364 -34.15 32.56 -32.14
N ALA A 365 -35.38 32.32 -31.66
CA ALA A 365 -36.44 33.09 -31.00
C ALA A 365 -37.61 32.10 -30.68
N VAL A 366 -38.65 32.63 -29.99
CA VAL A 366 -40.09 32.21 -30.00
C VAL A 366 -40.54 31.17 -28.96
N VAL A 367 -41.67 31.26 -28.22
CA VAL A 367 -42.67 32.28 -27.81
C VAL A 367 -43.51 31.64 -26.66
N GLY A 368 -43.89 32.45 -25.65
CA GLY A 368 -45.18 32.42 -24.90
C GLY A 368 -45.47 31.28 -23.89
N GLY A 369 -46.06 31.49 -22.71
CA GLY A 369 -46.59 32.68 -22.06
C GLY A 369 -47.37 32.35 -20.76
N LEU A 370 -47.42 33.36 -19.87
CA LEU A 370 -48.47 33.76 -18.92
C LEU A 370 -48.75 33.03 -17.57
N GLY A 371 -48.82 33.87 -16.52
CA GLY A 371 -49.53 33.67 -15.23
C GLY A 371 -48.66 34.03 -14.00
N ALA A 372 -48.56 35.29 -13.55
CA ALA A 372 -49.32 35.93 -12.43
C ALA A 372 -49.08 35.24 -11.05
N SER A 373 -48.83 35.87 -9.89
CA SER A 373 -49.06 37.21 -9.36
C SER A 373 -48.40 37.36 -7.97
N THR A 374 -47.91 38.58 -7.68
CA THR A 374 -47.84 39.35 -6.39
C THR A 374 -47.42 38.72 -5.04
N ASN A 375 -46.36 39.29 -4.43
CA ASN A 375 -46.42 40.14 -3.21
C ASN A 375 -45.00 40.59 -2.76
N GLY A 376 -44.82 41.90 -2.51
CA GLY A 376 -43.67 42.48 -1.78
C GLY A 376 -43.98 42.64 -0.28
N PRO A 377 -43.41 43.61 0.47
CA PRO A 377 -42.25 44.47 0.18
C PRO A 377 -41.28 44.71 1.38
N ALA A 378 -40.26 45.54 1.12
CA ALA A 378 -39.54 46.44 2.04
C ALA A 378 -38.62 45.78 3.12
N SER A 379 -37.47 46.32 3.52
CA SER A 379 -36.90 47.68 3.54
C SER A 379 -35.41 47.59 3.88
N SER A 380 -34.55 48.47 3.37
CA SER A 380 -33.70 49.33 4.21
C SER A 380 -32.70 50.14 3.37
N SER A 381 -32.55 51.38 3.80
CA SER A 381 -31.93 52.52 3.18
C SER A 381 -30.41 52.63 3.36
N SER A 382 -29.82 53.28 2.36
CA SER A 382 -28.59 54.06 2.34
C SER A 382 -28.26 54.89 3.59
N SER A 383 -26.97 55.04 3.91
CA SER A 383 -26.27 56.35 3.84
C SER A 383 -24.78 56.31 4.24
N ASN A 384 -23.99 56.94 3.39
CA ASN A 384 -22.65 57.53 3.52
C ASN A 384 -22.23 58.11 4.88
N SER A 385 -20.92 58.05 5.19
CA SER A 385 -19.95 59.18 5.19
C SER A 385 -18.87 59.13 6.29
N ASN A 386 -17.62 59.10 5.82
CA ASN A 386 -16.49 60.00 6.12
C ASN A 386 -16.01 60.26 7.57
N SER A 387 -14.70 60.05 7.79
CA SER A 387 -13.67 61.08 8.12
C SER A 387 -12.64 60.68 9.20
N GLY A 388 -11.37 61.00 8.94
CA GLY A 388 -10.55 61.74 9.90
C GLY A 388 -9.45 61.02 10.71
N SER A 389 -8.24 60.96 10.13
CA SER A 389 -6.93 61.42 10.68
C SER A 389 -6.48 61.11 12.13
N GLY A 390 -5.23 60.66 12.27
CA GLY A 390 -4.42 60.80 13.48
C GLY A 390 -3.00 60.24 13.35
N GLU A 391 -2.00 61.11 13.48
CA GLU A 391 -0.54 60.91 13.35
C GLU A 391 0.08 60.05 14.48
N GLY A 392 1.28 59.52 14.25
CA GLY A 392 2.10 58.91 15.32
C GLY A 392 3.45 58.34 14.86
N SER A 393 4.48 59.17 14.91
CA SER A 393 5.92 58.89 14.66
C SER A 393 6.54 57.90 15.66
N SER A 394 7.51 57.05 15.23
CA SER A 394 8.84 56.86 15.88
C SER A 394 9.59 55.55 15.53
N LYS A 395 10.83 55.74 15.04
CA LYS A 395 12.10 55.04 15.39
C LYS A 395 12.42 53.62 14.88
N ASN A 396 13.45 53.59 14.02
CA ASN A 396 14.36 52.46 13.74
C ASN A 396 15.03 51.91 15.02
N PRO A 397 15.42 50.62 14.99
CA PRO A 397 16.87 50.35 15.13
C PRO A 397 17.41 49.24 14.19
N SER A 398 18.57 49.54 13.62
CA SER A 398 19.74 48.70 13.33
C SER A 398 19.56 47.17 13.15
N SER A 399 19.78 46.73 11.92
CA SER A 399 20.01 45.33 11.52
C SER A 399 21.40 44.83 11.94
N ALA A 400 21.43 43.93 12.93
CA ALA A 400 22.61 43.14 13.27
C ALA A 400 22.48 41.72 12.71
N SER A 401 23.58 41.28 12.11
CA SER A 401 23.88 39.96 11.57
C SER A 401 23.50 38.79 12.48
N GLY A 402 22.81 37.81 11.92
CA GLY A 402 22.67 36.47 12.47
C GLY A 402 22.45 35.47 11.35
N ALA A 403 23.55 34.98 10.75
CA ALA A 403 23.52 33.84 9.85
C ALA A 403 23.11 32.59 10.65
N ALA A 404 21.80 32.37 10.79
CA ALA A 404 21.26 31.14 11.32
C ALA A 404 21.52 30.05 10.27
N GLY A 405 22.57 29.25 10.51
CA GLY A 405 22.82 28.04 9.76
C GLY A 405 21.57 27.15 9.80
N SER A 406 20.86 27.09 8.68
CA SER A 406 19.79 26.13 8.44
C SER A 406 20.41 24.74 8.50
N SER A 407 20.39 24.10 9.67
CA SER A 407 20.66 22.68 9.80
C SER A 407 19.56 21.96 9.02
N GLY A 408 19.89 21.53 7.79
CA GLY A 408 18.98 20.80 6.93
C GLY A 408 18.45 19.59 7.67
N ALA A 409 17.18 19.61 8.02
CA ALA A 409 16.52 18.46 8.63
C ALA A 409 16.60 17.29 7.65
N ALA A 410 17.12 16.16 8.11
CA ALA A 410 17.03 14.93 7.34
C ALA A 410 15.55 14.58 7.14
N GLY A 411 15.06 14.72 5.90
CA GLY A 411 13.74 14.26 5.53
C GLY A 411 13.65 12.73 5.58
N TYR A 412 12.43 12.19 5.55
CA TYR A 412 12.21 10.76 5.36
C TYR A 412 11.40 10.55 4.09
N LEU A 413 11.79 9.54 3.31
CA LEU A 413 10.96 9.00 2.23
C LEU A 413 10.21 7.78 2.80
N ILE A 414 8.89 7.78 2.67
CA ILE A 414 8.05 6.65 3.10
C ILE A 414 7.53 5.94 1.86
N GLU A 415 7.70 4.62 1.81
CA GLU A 415 7.17 3.76 0.75
C GLU A 415 6.24 2.70 1.34
N VAL A 416 5.22 2.31 0.58
CA VAL A 416 4.44 1.10 0.90
C VAL A 416 5.25 -0.14 0.53
N VAL A 417 5.10 -1.24 1.26
CA VAL A 417 5.72 -2.52 0.94
C VAL A 417 4.62 -3.56 0.69
N GLU A 418 4.70 -4.25 -0.44
CA GLU A 418 3.80 -5.35 -0.80
C GLU A 418 4.63 -6.60 -1.12
N VAL A 419 4.34 -7.69 -0.43
CA VAL A 419 5.03 -8.98 -0.52
C VAL A 419 4.23 -9.96 -1.36
N LYS A 420 4.91 -10.57 -2.33
CA LYS A 420 4.42 -11.66 -3.18
C LYS A 420 5.34 -12.86 -3.07
N ASN A 421 4.95 -13.79 -2.22
CA ASN A 421 5.62 -15.07 -2.05
C ASN A 421 5.23 -16.06 -3.16
N THR A 422 6.21 -16.55 -3.91
CA THR A 422 6.08 -17.67 -4.85
C THR A 422 5.87 -18.95 -4.04
N CYS A 423 4.73 -19.61 -4.26
CA CYS A 423 4.48 -20.94 -3.72
C CYS A 423 5.24 -21.97 -4.57
N PRO A 424 6.09 -22.82 -3.97
CA PRO A 424 6.82 -23.85 -4.69
C PRO A 424 5.92 -25.05 -5.01
N PHE A 425 4.71 -25.14 -4.46
CA PHE A 425 3.81 -26.27 -4.73
C PHE A 425 2.98 -26.02 -5.99
N GLY A 426 2.89 -27.05 -6.83
CA GLY A 426 2.03 -27.10 -8.01
C GLY A 426 1.39 -28.49 -8.15
N HIS A 427 0.56 -28.67 -9.17
CA HIS A 427 0.10 -30.02 -9.52
C HIS A 427 1.22 -30.79 -10.20
N SER A 428 1.33 -32.08 -9.88
CA SER A 428 2.26 -33.00 -10.53
C SER A 428 1.92 -33.14 -12.02
N ARG A 429 2.95 -33.39 -12.84
CA ARG A 429 2.81 -33.76 -14.25
C ARG A 429 3.50 -35.09 -14.46
N ARG A 430 2.77 -36.09 -14.98
CA ARG A 430 3.32 -37.41 -15.32
C ARG A 430 2.97 -37.75 -16.76
N GLY A 431 3.99 -37.89 -17.61
CA GLY A 431 3.82 -38.08 -19.06
C GLY A 431 3.11 -36.90 -19.74
N GLY A 432 3.45 -35.67 -19.36
CA GLY A 432 2.83 -34.43 -19.88
C GLY A 432 1.43 -34.13 -19.34
N ARG A 433 0.73 -35.10 -18.75
CA ARG A 433 -0.63 -34.93 -18.22
C ARG A 433 -0.62 -34.39 -16.79
N LEU A 434 -1.44 -33.37 -16.55
CA LEU A 434 -1.66 -32.78 -15.23
C LEU A 434 -2.37 -33.77 -14.29
N ARG A 435 -1.81 -34.01 -13.12
CA ARG A 435 -2.41 -34.84 -12.05
C ARG A 435 -2.92 -33.92 -10.95
N THR A 436 -4.22 -33.66 -10.94
CA THR A 436 -4.84 -32.76 -9.97
C THR A 436 -4.94 -33.34 -8.56
N SER A 437 -4.75 -34.64 -8.40
CA SER A 437 -4.71 -35.35 -7.12
C SER A 437 -3.31 -35.43 -6.49
N GLU A 438 -2.29 -35.00 -7.20
CA GLU A 438 -0.89 -35.09 -6.78
C GLU A 438 -0.25 -33.71 -6.81
N PHE A 439 0.49 -33.36 -5.77
CA PHE A 439 1.27 -32.13 -5.71
C PHE A 439 2.73 -32.42 -5.99
N ALA A 440 3.41 -31.48 -6.63
CA ALA A 440 4.84 -31.51 -6.88
C ALA A 440 5.46 -30.17 -6.48
N VAL A 441 6.74 -30.22 -6.12
CA VAL A 441 7.55 -29.01 -5.92
C VAL A 441 8.05 -28.54 -7.27
N ALA A 442 7.72 -27.31 -7.63
CA ALA A 442 8.07 -26.62 -8.86
C ALA A 442 8.27 -25.12 -8.57
N ASP A 443 9.35 -24.80 -7.86
CA ASP A 443 9.69 -23.40 -7.55
C ASP A 443 10.24 -22.69 -8.79
N LYS A 444 9.51 -21.68 -9.27
CA LYS A 444 9.90 -20.86 -10.42
C LYS A 444 10.83 -19.71 -10.03
N GLY A 445 11.03 -19.49 -8.75
CA GLY A 445 11.80 -18.38 -8.21
C GLY A 445 11.01 -17.07 -8.14
N PRO A 446 11.69 -15.98 -7.74
CA PRO A 446 11.09 -14.65 -7.75
C PRO A 446 10.83 -14.19 -9.19
N ARG A 447 9.85 -13.30 -9.36
CA ARG A 447 9.49 -12.73 -10.66
C ARG A 447 10.64 -11.90 -11.21
N GLN A 448 10.83 -11.97 -12.53
CA GLN A 448 11.88 -11.24 -13.22
C GLN A 448 11.52 -9.78 -13.54
N GLY A 449 10.23 -9.47 -13.49
CA GLY A 449 9.65 -8.13 -13.64
C GLY A 449 8.27 -8.10 -13.00
N VAL A 450 7.68 -6.91 -12.90
CA VAL A 450 6.38 -6.71 -12.25
C VAL A 450 5.25 -7.19 -13.17
N PRO A 451 4.46 -8.21 -12.76
CA PRO A 451 3.26 -8.59 -13.49
C PRO A 451 2.28 -7.41 -13.56
N PRO A 452 1.75 -7.05 -14.74
CA PRO A 452 0.83 -5.91 -14.89
C PRO A 452 -0.38 -5.97 -13.97
N GLU A 453 -0.89 -7.17 -13.65
CA GLU A 453 -2.04 -7.32 -12.76
C GLU A 453 -1.75 -7.00 -11.28
N TRP A 454 -0.50 -6.73 -10.91
CA TRP A 454 -0.13 -6.28 -9.55
C TRP A 454 -0.05 -4.76 -9.43
N VAL A 455 0.09 -4.04 -10.55
CA VAL A 455 0.24 -2.58 -10.54
C VAL A 455 -0.94 -1.86 -9.89
N PRO A 456 -2.22 -2.15 -10.21
CA PRO A 456 -3.33 -1.42 -9.59
C PRO A 456 -3.42 -1.62 -8.08
N GLN A 457 -2.96 -2.77 -7.58
CA GLN A 457 -2.90 -3.02 -6.14
C GLN A 457 -1.93 -2.04 -5.46
N ILE A 458 -0.68 -1.98 -5.92
CA ILE A 458 0.34 -1.11 -5.31
C ILE A 458 0.06 0.38 -5.51
N GLN A 459 -0.49 0.77 -6.67
CA GLN A 459 -0.92 2.15 -6.89
C GLN A 459 -1.99 2.57 -5.87
N LEU A 460 -2.97 1.70 -5.60
CA LEU A 460 -3.99 1.97 -4.61
C LEU A 460 -3.44 2.03 -3.18
N HIS A 461 -2.44 1.20 -2.84
CA HIS A 461 -1.71 1.32 -1.57
C HIS A 461 -1.06 2.70 -1.45
N MET A 462 -0.32 3.14 -2.47
CA MET A 462 0.34 4.46 -2.48
C MET A 462 -0.66 5.61 -2.35
N LEU A 463 -1.80 5.53 -3.03
CA LEU A 463 -2.86 6.52 -2.92
C LEU A 463 -3.43 6.56 -1.49
N CYS A 464 -3.81 5.43 -0.91
CA CYS A 464 -4.45 5.38 0.40
C CYS A 464 -3.48 5.67 1.56
N ALA A 465 -2.20 5.33 1.40
CA ALA A 465 -1.17 5.60 2.39
C ALA A 465 -0.54 7.00 2.22
N GLY A 466 -0.85 7.71 1.12
CA GLY A 466 -0.26 9.01 0.81
C GLY A 466 1.23 8.96 0.49
N THR A 467 1.72 7.87 -0.11
CA THR A 467 3.15 7.70 -0.43
C THR A 467 3.46 7.98 -1.90
N PRO A 468 4.66 8.48 -2.23
CA PRO A 468 5.06 8.77 -3.62
C PRO A 468 5.58 7.53 -4.37
N SER A 469 5.92 6.46 -3.65
CA SER A 469 6.41 5.22 -4.23
C SER A 469 6.10 4.01 -3.33
N GLY A 470 6.36 2.82 -3.87
CA GLY A 470 6.12 1.54 -3.22
C GLY A 470 7.11 0.48 -3.67
N LEU A 471 7.46 -0.42 -2.74
CA LEU A 471 8.30 -1.59 -2.95
C LEU A 471 7.43 -2.83 -3.12
N LEU A 472 7.51 -3.45 -4.29
CA LEU A 472 6.93 -4.75 -4.58
C LEU A 472 8.00 -5.83 -4.43
N VAL A 473 7.83 -6.70 -3.45
CA VAL A 473 8.77 -7.76 -3.10
C VAL A 473 8.28 -9.06 -3.72
N SER A 474 9.03 -9.62 -4.67
CA SER A 474 8.79 -10.98 -5.15
C SER A 474 9.80 -11.91 -4.51
N ARG A 475 9.32 -12.85 -3.68
CA ARG A 475 10.17 -13.76 -2.92
C ARG A 475 9.89 -15.21 -3.28
N SER A 476 10.94 -15.99 -3.45
CA SER A 476 10.90 -17.45 -3.37
C SER A 476 11.69 -17.87 -2.14
N ALA A 477 11.18 -18.86 -1.40
CA ALA A 477 11.89 -19.38 -0.24
C ALA A 477 13.21 -20.08 -0.60
N THR A 478 13.35 -20.56 -1.85
CA THR A 478 14.50 -21.38 -2.30
C THR A 478 15.31 -20.72 -3.42
N LYS A 479 14.93 -19.53 -3.89
CA LYS A 479 15.62 -18.86 -5.02
C LYS A 479 15.77 -17.36 -4.79
N GLY A 480 15.74 -16.95 -3.53
CA GLY A 480 15.94 -15.57 -3.12
C GLY A 480 14.77 -14.63 -3.40
N THR A 481 15.07 -13.35 -3.37
CA THR A 481 14.10 -12.25 -3.40
C THR A 481 14.53 -11.17 -4.37
N ARG A 482 13.54 -10.57 -5.04
CA ARG A 482 13.70 -9.38 -5.87
C ARG A 482 12.74 -8.29 -5.42
N VAL A 483 13.26 -7.08 -5.24
CA VAL A 483 12.49 -5.92 -4.82
C VAL A 483 12.42 -4.94 -5.97
N PHE A 484 11.19 -4.58 -6.37
CA PHE A 484 10.92 -3.62 -7.41
C PHE A 484 10.33 -2.36 -6.81
N ARG A 485 10.85 -1.18 -7.17
CA ARG A 485 10.25 0.11 -6.84
C ARG A 485 9.31 0.54 -7.97
N LEU A 486 8.12 0.98 -7.59
CA LEU A 486 7.16 1.65 -8.45
C LEU A 486 6.89 3.04 -7.92
N HIS A 487 6.82 4.02 -8.80
CA HIS A 487 6.38 5.37 -8.46
C HIS A 487 4.86 5.48 -8.56
N ARG A 488 4.28 6.33 -7.71
CA ARG A 488 2.87 6.72 -7.78
C ARG A 488 2.60 7.37 -9.13
N ASP A 489 1.56 6.89 -9.80
CA ASP A 489 1.15 7.34 -11.11
C ASP A 489 -0.26 7.93 -11.01
N ASP A 490 -0.33 9.25 -10.89
CA ASP A 490 -1.57 9.99 -10.66
C ASP A 490 -2.54 9.91 -11.86
N GLU A 491 -2.01 9.78 -13.08
CA GLU A 491 -2.83 9.56 -14.27
C GLU A 491 -3.52 8.19 -14.22
N LEU A 492 -2.77 7.13 -13.90
CA LEU A 492 -3.30 5.79 -13.72
C LEU A 492 -4.32 5.74 -12.57
N LEU A 493 -4.03 6.39 -11.44
CA LEU A 493 -4.94 6.45 -10.30
C LEU A 493 -6.25 7.14 -10.65
N CYS A 494 -6.19 8.26 -11.36
CA CYS A 494 -7.38 8.95 -11.86
C CYS A 494 -8.22 8.02 -12.76
N LEU A 495 -7.58 7.35 -13.73
CA LEU A 495 -8.26 6.38 -14.62
C LEU A 495 -8.87 5.20 -13.84
N MET A 496 -8.16 4.64 -12.85
CA MET A 496 -8.67 3.59 -11.97
C MET A 496 -9.92 4.05 -11.22
N LEU A 497 -9.88 5.25 -10.63
CA LEU A 497 -11.00 5.81 -9.88
C LEU A 497 -12.19 6.16 -10.78
N LEU A 498 -11.97 6.60 -12.02
CA LEU A 498 -13.05 6.80 -13.00
C LEU A 498 -13.78 5.49 -13.30
N VAL A 499 -13.04 4.39 -13.54
CA VAL A 499 -13.61 3.06 -13.76
C VAL A 499 -14.38 2.58 -12.53
N ILE A 500 -13.81 2.75 -11.33
CA ILE A 500 -14.47 2.39 -10.06
C ILE A 500 -15.75 3.21 -9.84
N SER A 501 -15.68 4.52 -10.05
CA SER A 501 -16.80 5.46 -9.92
C SER A 501 -17.95 5.06 -10.84
N ARG A 502 -17.65 4.74 -12.10
CA ARG A 502 -18.63 4.29 -13.08
C ARG A 502 -19.27 2.95 -12.67
N LEU A 503 -18.46 1.97 -12.23
CA LEU A 503 -18.99 0.70 -11.69
C LEU A 503 -19.91 0.94 -10.49
N TRP A 504 -19.47 1.79 -9.56
CA TRP A 504 -20.22 2.12 -8.33
C TRP A 504 -21.57 2.75 -8.65
N GLN A 505 -21.59 3.81 -9.46
CA GLN A 505 -22.80 4.56 -9.77
C GLN A 505 -23.74 3.79 -10.70
N GLN A 506 -23.22 3.10 -11.71
CA GLN A 506 -24.07 2.44 -12.71
C GLN A 506 -24.62 1.09 -12.24
N HIS A 507 -23.90 0.40 -11.35
CA HIS A 507 -24.24 -0.97 -10.96
C HIS A 507 -24.49 -1.11 -9.47
N VAL A 508 -23.54 -0.69 -8.63
CA VAL A 508 -23.63 -0.96 -7.18
C VAL A 508 -24.75 -0.17 -6.52
N LEU A 509 -24.80 1.16 -6.70
CA LEU A 509 -25.86 2.01 -6.15
C LEU A 509 -27.24 1.62 -6.68
N ARG A 510 -27.31 1.20 -7.95
CA ARG A 510 -28.56 0.74 -8.60
C ARG A 510 -28.97 -0.67 -8.25
N ARG A 511 -28.16 -1.42 -7.48
CA ARG A 511 -28.38 -2.83 -7.16
C ARG A 511 -28.58 -3.70 -8.41
N GLN A 512 -27.88 -3.36 -9.50
CA GLN A 512 -27.91 -4.11 -10.74
C GLN A 512 -26.51 -4.69 -11.01
N PRO A 513 -26.35 -6.02 -11.08
CA PRO A 513 -25.04 -6.61 -11.35
C PRO A 513 -24.53 -6.17 -12.74
N PRO A 514 -23.24 -5.85 -12.87
CA PRO A 514 -22.67 -5.51 -14.17
C PRO A 514 -22.76 -6.72 -15.12
N PRO A 515 -23.11 -6.53 -16.41
CA PRO A 515 -23.12 -7.62 -17.37
C PRO A 515 -21.69 -8.04 -17.76
N PRO A 516 -21.48 -9.25 -18.32
CA PRO A 516 -20.20 -9.65 -18.90
C PRO A 516 -19.74 -8.66 -19.98
N GLY A 517 -18.44 -8.33 -20.01
CA GLY A 517 -17.90 -7.41 -21.02
C GLY A 517 -18.31 -5.94 -20.85
N VAL A 518 -18.85 -5.54 -19.68
CA VAL A 518 -19.29 -4.16 -19.39
C VAL A 518 -18.25 -3.09 -19.75
N TYR A 519 -16.95 -3.39 -19.60
CA TYR A 519 -15.86 -2.45 -19.85
C TYR A 519 -15.51 -2.25 -21.32
N ALA A 520 -16.06 -3.05 -22.24
CA ALA A 520 -15.67 -3.01 -23.65
C ALA A 520 -15.94 -1.65 -24.32
N SER A 521 -16.92 -0.89 -23.82
CA SER A 521 -17.28 0.44 -24.33
C SER A 521 -16.69 1.59 -23.51
N TRP A 522 -15.90 1.31 -22.46
CA TRP A 522 -15.39 2.33 -21.55
C TRP A 522 -13.99 2.74 -21.99
N ARG A 523 -13.86 3.95 -22.53
CA ARG A 523 -12.59 4.49 -23.02
C ARG A 523 -11.56 4.55 -21.89
N GLU A 524 -11.97 5.07 -20.74
CA GLU A 524 -11.17 5.20 -19.53
C GLU A 524 -10.58 3.86 -19.06
N HIS A 525 -11.32 2.76 -19.24
CA HIS A 525 -10.82 1.43 -18.91
C HIS A 525 -9.74 0.96 -19.90
N HIS A 526 -9.87 1.26 -21.20
CA HIS A 526 -8.84 0.94 -22.19
C HIS A 526 -7.55 1.74 -21.95
N ASP A 527 -7.68 3.03 -21.65
CA ASP A 527 -6.55 3.91 -21.33
C ASP A 527 -5.87 3.46 -20.03
N MET A 528 -6.65 3.08 -19.01
CA MET A 528 -6.15 2.48 -17.77
C MET A 528 -5.30 1.22 -18.04
N VAL A 529 -5.80 0.28 -18.85
CA VAL A 529 -5.09 -0.97 -19.17
C VAL A 529 -3.77 -0.69 -19.90
N LYS A 530 -3.74 0.30 -20.80
CA LYS A 530 -2.50 0.73 -21.45
C LYS A 530 -1.51 1.30 -20.43
N ARG A 531 -1.97 2.19 -19.55
CA ARG A 531 -1.12 2.81 -18.52
C ARG A 531 -0.59 1.78 -17.51
N ILE A 532 -1.39 0.79 -17.13
CA ILE A 532 -0.95 -0.35 -16.29
C ILE A 532 0.28 -1.05 -16.91
N LEU A 533 0.27 -1.30 -18.22
CA LEU A 533 1.38 -1.94 -18.93
C LEU A 533 2.63 -1.04 -18.99
N GLU A 534 2.45 0.27 -19.10
CA GLU A 534 3.55 1.25 -19.06
C GLU A 534 4.19 1.29 -17.68
N VAL A 535 3.40 1.45 -16.62
CA VAL A 535 3.88 1.47 -15.24
C VAL A 535 4.55 0.15 -14.85
N ALA A 536 4.01 -0.99 -15.28
CA ALA A 536 4.64 -2.30 -15.03
C ALA A 536 6.04 -2.41 -15.66
N ARG A 537 6.22 -1.88 -16.88
CA ARG A 537 7.51 -1.85 -17.57
C ARG A 537 8.48 -0.84 -16.98
N GLY A 538 7.97 0.25 -16.42
CA GLY A 538 8.76 1.29 -15.75
C GLY A 538 9.22 0.93 -14.34
N ALA A 539 8.79 -0.21 -13.78
CA ALA A 539 9.19 -0.63 -12.45
C ALA A 539 10.71 -0.90 -12.38
N GLN A 540 11.38 -0.33 -11.39
CA GLN A 540 12.83 -0.42 -11.21
C GLN A 540 13.18 -1.58 -10.28
N LEU A 541 14.07 -2.48 -10.70
CA LEU A 541 14.68 -3.43 -9.75
C LEU A 541 15.65 -2.68 -8.84
N VAL A 542 15.40 -2.68 -7.53
CA VAL A 542 16.21 -1.92 -6.55
C VAL A 542 17.01 -2.81 -5.60
N ALA A 543 16.63 -4.09 -5.46
CA ALA A 543 17.43 -5.07 -4.72
C ALA A 543 17.21 -6.48 -5.26
N THR A 544 18.28 -7.28 -5.23
CA THR A 544 18.25 -8.74 -5.40
C THR A 544 18.96 -9.36 -4.19
N ILE A 545 18.33 -10.35 -3.58
CA ILE A 545 18.84 -11.05 -2.40
C ILE A 545 18.92 -12.51 -2.79
N GLU A 546 20.14 -13.04 -2.89
CA GLU A 546 20.36 -14.43 -3.30
C GLU A 546 20.06 -15.42 -2.17
N GLU A 547 19.92 -16.70 -2.53
CA GLU A 547 19.76 -17.78 -1.57
C GLU A 547 21.03 -17.90 -0.70
N GLY A 548 20.87 -18.07 0.61
CA GLY A 548 21.99 -18.18 1.56
C GLY A 548 22.26 -16.94 2.41
N TYR A 549 21.62 -15.79 2.12
CA TYR A 549 21.61 -14.66 3.06
C TYR A 549 20.76 -15.00 4.29
N HIS A 550 21.38 -15.63 5.28
CA HIS A 550 20.89 -15.61 6.64
C HIS A 550 21.04 -14.18 7.17
N LEU A 551 19.99 -13.62 7.77
CA LEU A 551 20.13 -12.30 8.37
C LEU A 551 21.08 -12.38 9.55
N PRO A 552 21.90 -11.35 9.81
CA PRO A 552 22.74 -11.31 10.99
C PRO A 552 21.87 -11.52 12.23
N GLY A 553 22.12 -12.61 12.96
CA GLY A 553 21.37 -12.94 14.18
C GLY A 553 20.03 -13.64 13.97
N GLY A 554 19.65 -14.10 12.77
CA GLY A 554 18.44 -14.91 12.60
C GLY A 554 18.40 -15.78 11.35
N ASP A 555 18.14 -17.07 11.53
CA ASP A 555 17.88 -17.97 10.41
C ASP A 555 16.46 -17.73 9.90
N SER A 556 16.31 -17.22 8.66
CA SER A 556 14.98 -17.05 8.06
C SER A 556 14.21 -18.37 7.94
N ARG A 557 14.89 -19.53 8.07
CA ARG A 557 14.28 -20.85 8.21
C ARG A 557 13.40 -21.00 9.44
N TRP A 558 13.58 -20.19 10.47
CA TRP A 558 12.70 -20.15 11.65
C TRP A 558 11.25 -19.78 11.33
N PHE A 559 11.02 -19.14 10.18
CA PHE A 559 9.69 -18.78 9.68
C PHE A 559 9.17 -19.78 8.62
N LEU A 560 9.90 -20.87 8.37
CA LEU A 560 9.50 -21.92 7.42
C LEU A 560 8.72 -23.07 8.07
N ASP A 561 8.71 -23.17 9.41
CA ASP A 561 8.11 -24.26 10.18
C ASP A 561 6.61 -24.07 10.55
#